data_AF-A0A2H1ICU6-F1
#
_entry.id   AF-A0A2H1ICU6-F1
#
_cell.length_a   1.000
_cell.length_b   1.000
_cell.length_c   1.000
_cell.angle_alpha   90.00
_cell.angle_beta   90.00
_cell.angle_gamma   90.00
#
_symmetry.space_group_name_H-M   'P 1'
#
loop_
_entity.id
_entity.type
_entity.pdbx_description
1 polymer ?
#
loop_
_entity_poly.entity_id
_entity_poly.type
_entity_poly.pdbx_seq_one_letter_code
_entity_poly.pdbx_strand_id
1 'polypeptide(L)'
;MSRANVNRPYIDKVHPEVYKPMIQAAAASRKAGVEELKLDLLPTWREAEIFDDQERSALLLAETLTVIDKAADRDAIAAEAGEYLSADQISAVEWTVTLINAFNRISIASNHPVARPRTAES
;
A
#
# COMPACT_ATOMS: atom_id res chain seq x y z
N MET A 1 27.01 -15.23 -2.18
CA MET A 1 27.28 -14.68 -3.53
C MET A 1 26.12 -15.06 -4.45
N SER A 2 25.12 -14.18 -4.59
CA SER A 2 23.98 -14.40 -5.49
C SER A 2 24.38 -13.95 -6.89
N ARG A 3 24.30 -14.85 -7.87
CA ARG A 3 24.41 -14.49 -9.29
C ARG A 3 23.17 -13.66 -9.64
N ALA A 4 23.30 -12.35 -9.57
CA ALA A 4 22.32 -11.44 -10.19
C ALA A 4 22.18 -11.86 -11.66
N ASN A 5 20.95 -12.20 -12.06
CA ASN A 5 20.67 -12.66 -13.40
C ASN A 5 20.77 -11.46 -14.36
N VAL A 6 21.93 -11.32 -15.01
CA VAL A 6 22.39 -10.15 -15.80
C VAL A 6 21.48 -9.80 -17.01
N ASN A 7 20.47 -10.61 -17.33
CA ASN A 7 19.70 -10.49 -18.57
C ASN A 7 18.20 -10.21 -18.44
N ARG A 8 17.68 -9.83 -17.27
CA ARG A 8 16.31 -9.28 -17.19
C ARG A 8 16.37 -7.75 -17.25
N PRO A 9 15.93 -7.11 -18.35
CA PRO A 9 15.85 -5.67 -18.38
C PRO A 9 14.81 -5.21 -17.36
N TYR A 10 15.18 -4.23 -16.53
CA TYR A 10 14.28 -3.65 -15.56
C TYR A 10 13.09 -3.01 -16.29
N ILE A 11 11.85 -3.37 -15.92
CA ILE A 11 10.66 -2.95 -16.68
C ILE A 11 10.50 -1.42 -16.67
N ASP A 12 10.96 -0.69 -15.65
CA ASP A 12 10.99 0.78 -15.65
C ASP A 12 11.87 1.40 -16.74
N LYS A 13 12.92 0.70 -17.17
CA LYS A 13 13.79 1.18 -18.25
C LYS A 13 13.22 0.89 -19.63
N VAL A 14 12.43 -0.17 -19.76
CA VAL A 14 11.83 -0.61 -21.03
C VAL A 14 10.47 0.05 -21.25
N HIS A 15 9.70 0.21 -20.17
CA HIS A 15 8.33 0.71 -20.13
C HIS A 15 8.14 1.76 -19.02
N PRO A 16 8.84 2.92 -19.11
CA PRO A 16 8.72 3.99 -18.11
C PRO A 16 7.28 4.54 -17.99
N GLU A 17 6.47 4.42 -19.04
CA GLU A 17 5.04 4.77 -19.06
C GLU A 17 4.20 3.92 -18.11
N VAL A 18 4.62 2.68 -17.83
CA VAL A 18 3.94 1.77 -16.90
C VAL A 18 4.31 2.10 -15.44
N TYR A 19 5.55 2.54 -15.20
CA TYR A 19 6.08 2.79 -13.86
C TYR A 19 5.86 4.22 -13.35
N LYS A 20 5.77 5.21 -14.23
CA LYS A 20 5.59 6.63 -13.84
C LYS A 20 4.31 6.89 -13.02
N PRO A 21 3.14 6.32 -13.37
CA PRO A 21 1.94 6.43 -12.53
C PRO A 21 2.12 5.82 -11.13
N MET A 22 2.89 4.74 -11.00
CA MET A 22 3.15 4.06 -9.72
C MET A 22 3.89 4.94 -8.72
N ILE A 23 4.95 5.63 -9.17
CA ILE A 23 5.71 6.58 -8.31
C ILE A 23 4.83 7.76 -7.90
N GLN A 24 3.95 8.21 -8.79
CA GLN A 24 3.05 9.33 -8.51
C GLN A 24 2.01 8.98 -7.44
N ALA A 25 1.49 7.76 -7.40
CA ALA A 25 0.53 7.33 -6.38
C ALA A 25 1.13 7.42 -4.96
N ALA A 26 2.33 6.88 -4.73
CA ALA A 26 3.01 6.96 -3.43
C ALA A 26 3.41 8.40 -3.05
N ALA A 27 3.71 9.25 -4.04
CA ALA A 27 4.00 10.67 -3.82
C ALA A 27 2.72 11.49 -3.55
N ALA A 28 1.58 11.07 -4.10
CA ALA A 28 0.30 11.75 -3.94
C ALA A 28 -0.20 11.70 -2.50
N SER A 29 -0.03 10.59 -1.77
CA SER A 29 -0.44 10.48 -0.36
C SER A 29 0.24 11.50 0.55
N ARG A 30 1.56 11.71 0.38
CA ARG A 30 2.29 12.78 1.09
C ARG A 30 1.84 14.17 0.69
N LYS A 31 1.54 14.38 -0.60
CA LYS A 31 1.02 15.66 -1.10
C LYS A 31 -0.42 15.94 -0.69
N ALA A 32 -1.18 14.91 -0.31
CA ALA A 32 -2.56 15.02 0.17
C ALA A 32 -2.66 15.55 1.61
N GLY A 33 -1.52 15.85 2.27
CA GLY A 33 -1.51 16.47 3.59
C GLY A 33 -1.77 15.50 4.74
N VAL A 34 -1.50 14.20 4.55
CA VAL A 34 -1.50 13.24 5.67
C VAL A 34 -0.43 13.67 6.68
N GLU A 35 -0.84 13.75 7.94
CA GLU A 35 0.05 14.13 9.04
C GLU A 35 1.23 13.15 9.16
N GLU A 36 2.45 13.67 9.30
CA GLU A 36 3.66 12.83 9.41
C GLU A 36 3.58 11.84 10.60
N LEU A 37 2.98 12.26 11.72
CA LEU A 37 2.77 11.38 12.87
C LEU A 37 1.90 10.16 12.52
N LYS A 38 0.88 10.32 11.67
CA LYS A 38 0.07 9.19 11.18
C LYS A 38 0.88 8.26 10.30
N LEU A 39 1.79 8.80 9.48
CA LEU A 39 2.69 7.98 8.66
C LEU A 39 3.66 7.17 9.53
N ASP A 40 4.21 7.79 10.58
CA ASP A 40 5.15 7.15 11.51
C ASP A 40 4.48 6.04 12.34
N LEU A 41 3.23 6.23 12.77
CA LEU A 41 2.47 5.27 13.58
C LEU A 41 1.65 4.26 12.76
N LEU A 42 1.63 4.37 11.42
CA LEU A 42 0.89 3.47 10.54
C LEU A 42 1.21 1.97 10.77
N PRO A 43 2.47 1.55 11.00
CA PRO A 43 2.78 0.14 11.27
C PRO A 43 2.14 -0.41 12.56
N THR A 44 1.80 0.47 13.51
CA THR A 44 1.22 0.14 14.82
C THR A 44 -0.20 0.69 14.97
N TRP A 45 -0.92 0.90 13.86
CA TRP A 45 -2.18 1.62 13.85
C TRP A 45 -3.26 1.06 14.80
N ARG A 46 -3.25 -0.26 15.06
CA ARG A 46 -4.20 -0.90 15.98
C ARG A 46 -4.09 -0.36 17.40
N GLU A 47 -2.88 -0.04 17.83
CA GLU A 47 -2.51 0.47 19.15
C GLU A 47 -2.48 2.00 19.20
N ALA A 48 -2.48 2.67 18.05
CA ALA A 48 -2.43 4.12 17.97
C ALA A 48 -3.84 4.73 18.04
N GLU A 49 -4.07 5.62 19.01
CA GLU A 49 -5.35 6.29 19.23
C GLU A 49 -5.61 7.47 18.28
N ILE A 50 -4.64 7.84 17.45
CA ILE A 50 -4.74 9.01 16.54
C ILE A 50 -5.57 8.72 15.28
N PHE A 51 -5.89 7.45 15.02
CA PHE A 51 -6.71 7.05 13.89
C PHE A 51 -8.17 6.98 14.33
N ASP A 52 -9.05 7.66 13.60
CA ASP A 52 -10.48 7.60 13.87
C ASP A 52 -11.09 6.27 13.39
N ASP A 53 -12.36 6.02 13.74
CA ASP A 53 -13.02 4.74 13.42
C ASP A 53 -13.13 4.48 11.91
N GLN A 54 -13.26 5.54 11.10
CA GLN A 54 -13.31 5.44 9.65
C GLN A 54 -11.95 5.02 9.08
N GLU A 55 -10.87 5.63 9.57
CA GLU A 55 -9.49 5.28 9.23
C GLU A 55 -9.14 3.86 9.68
N ARG A 56 -9.52 3.48 10.90
CA ARG A 56 -9.31 2.13 11.45
C ARG A 56 -10.02 1.07 10.61
N SER A 57 -11.24 1.34 10.16
CA SER A 57 -11.99 0.46 9.26
C SER A 57 -11.32 0.32 7.89
N ALA A 58 -10.81 1.42 7.33
CA ALA A 58 -10.06 1.39 6.08
C ALA A 58 -8.72 0.62 6.22
N LEU A 59 -8.04 0.76 7.36
CA LEU A 59 -6.78 0.06 7.66
C LEU A 59 -7.01 -1.44 7.90
N LEU A 60 -8.11 -1.82 8.55
CA LEU A 60 -8.55 -3.21 8.68
C LEU A 60 -8.70 -3.86 7.30
N LEU A 61 -9.48 -3.25 6.41
CA LEU A 61 -9.65 -3.72 5.04
C LEU A 61 -8.31 -3.80 4.31
N ALA A 62 -7.46 -2.78 4.45
CA ALA A 62 -6.15 -2.74 3.82
C ALA A 62 -5.23 -3.89 4.26
N GLU A 63 -5.21 -4.21 5.56
CA GLU A 63 -4.42 -5.30 6.12
C GLU A 63 -4.92 -6.66 5.61
N THR A 64 -6.23 -6.91 5.70
CA THR A 64 -6.87 -8.15 5.25
C THR A 64 -6.69 -8.41 3.76
N LEU A 65 -6.79 -7.37 2.92
CA LEU A 65 -6.69 -7.52 1.46
C LEU A 65 -5.23 -7.59 0.98
N THR A 66 -4.28 -7.13 1.78
CA THR A 66 -2.85 -7.24 1.47
C THR A 66 -2.36 -8.67 1.66
N VAL A 67 -2.77 -9.32 2.76
CA VAL A 67 -2.48 -10.72 3.05
C VAL A 67 -3.80 -11.48 3.11
N ILE A 68 -4.18 -12.07 1.97
CA ILE A 68 -5.42 -12.83 1.87
C ILE A 68 -5.26 -14.17 2.61
N ASP A 69 -5.71 -14.20 3.86
CA ASP A 69 -5.87 -15.42 4.63
C ASP A 69 -7.14 -16.18 4.17
N LYS A 70 -7.01 -17.49 3.99
CA LYS A 70 -8.13 -18.38 3.63
C LYS A 70 -9.02 -18.70 4.83
N ALA A 71 -8.49 -18.59 6.05
CA ALA A 71 -9.23 -18.84 7.29
C ALA A 71 -9.99 -17.60 7.78
N ALA A 72 -9.71 -16.42 7.23
CA ALA A 72 -10.39 -15.18 7.61
C ALA A 72 -11.88 -15.24 7.22
N ASP A 73 -12.75 -14.89 8.18
CA ASP A 73 -14.16 -14.68 7.94
C ASP A 73 -14.37 -13.33 7.24
N ARG A 74 -14.59 -13.39 5.92
CA ARG A 74 -14.73 -12.17 5.10
C ARG A 74 -16.04 -11.45 5.35
N ASP A 75 -17.09 -12.17 5.72
CA ASP A 75 -18.40 -11.57 5.98
C ASP A 75 -18.34 -10.76 7.29
N ALA A 76 -17.65 -11.29 8.31
CA ALA A 76 -17.38 -10.56 9.55
C ALA A 76 -16.54 -9.29 9.32
N ILE A 77 -15.48 -9.38 8.50
CA ILE A 77 -14.61 -8.22 8.20
C ILE A 77 -15.36 -7.15 7.41
N ALA A 78 -16.20 -7.56 6.44
CA ALA A 78 -17.03 -6.63 5.68
C ALA A 78 -18.09 -5.96 6.57
N ALA A 79 -18.67 -6.71 7.52
CA ALA A 79 -19.61 -6.17 8.49
C ALA A 79 -18.95 -5.13 9.42
N GLU A 80 -17.78 -5.46 9.98
CA GLU A 80 -17.01 -4.55 10.86
C GLU A 80 -16.62 -3.26 10.12
N ALA A 81 -16.08 -3.38 8.90
CA ALA A 81 -15.75 -2.21 8.10
C ALA A 81 -16.99 -1.37 7.73
N GLY A 82 -18.13 -2.03 7.52
CA GLY A 82 -19.41 -1.39 7.22
C GLY A 82 -20.05 -0.62 8.39
N GLU A 83 -19.53 -0.76 9.61
CA GLU A 83 -19.99 0.06 10.74
C GLU A 83 -19.62 1.55 10.56
N TYR A 84 -18.51 1.82 9.88
CA TYR A 84 -17.95 3.18 9.73
C TYR A 84 -17.71 3.60 8.28
N LEU A 85 -17.84 2.69 7.31
CA LEU A 85 -17.68 2.98 5.89
C LEU A 85 -18.97 2.72 5.11
N SER A 86 -19.29 3.62 4.18
CA SER A 86 -20.32 3.37 3.17
C SER A 86 -19.84 2.32 2.16
N ALA A 87 -20.78 1.71 1.42
CA ALA A 87 -20.45 0.76 0.35
C ALA A 87 -19.51 1.35 -0.72
N ASP A 88 -19.68 2.64 -1.04
CA ASP A 88 -18.81 3.36 -1.98
C ASP A 88 -17.39 3.54 -1.42
N GLN A 89 -17.27 3.84 -0.11
CA GLN A 89 -15.98 3.97 0.56
C GLN A 89 -15.28 2.63 0.67
N ILE A 90 -15.99 1.55 1.03
CA ILE A 90 -15.45 0.18 1.03
C ILE A 90 -14.91 -0.17 -0.35
N SER A 91 -15.72 0.03 -1.39
CA SER A 91 -15.32 -0.22 -2.78
C SER A 91 -14.06 0.55 -3.17
N ALA A 92 -13.98 1.84 -2.79
CA ALA A 92 -12.81 2.67 -3.06
C ALA A 92 -11.55 2.15 -2.35
N VAL A 93 -11.67 1.71 -1.10
CA VAL A 93 -10.56 1.10 -0.34
C VAL A 93 -10.11 -0.20 -0.98
N GLU A 94 -11.04 -1.10 -1.32
CA GLU A 94 -10.73 -2.38 -1.98
C GLU A 94 -9.99 -2.19 -3.30
N TRP A 95 -10.47 -1.28 -4.15
CA TRP A 95 -9.80 -0.93 -5.40
C TRP A 95 -8.40 -0.39 -5.17
N THR A 96 -8.26 0.55 -4.24
CA THR A 96 -6.97 1.18 -3.92
C THR A 96 -5.96 0.15 -3.43
N VAL A 97 -6.36 -0.68 -2.48
CA VAL A 97 -5.51 -1.72 -1.88
C VAL A 97 -5.13 -2.77 -2.90
N THR A 98 -6.06 -3.20 -3.75
CA THR A 98 -5.80 -4.18 -4.81
C THR A 98 -4.80 -3.64 -5.83
N LEU A 99 -5.00 -2.39 -6.28
CA LEU A 99 -4.12 -1.75 -7.25
C LEU A 99 -2.69 -1.60 -6.70
N ILE A 100 -2.51 -1.04 -5.50
CA ILE A 100 -1.16 -0.88 -4.93
C ILE A 100 -0.48 -2.23 -4.71
N ASN A 101 -1.23 -3.25 -4.31
CA ASN A 101 -0.74 -4.61 -4.15
C ASN A 101 -0.28 -5.23 -5.48
N ALA A 102 -1.02 -5.01 -6.57
CA ALA A 102 -0.64 -5.45 -7.91
C ALA A 102 0.64 -4.74 -8.38
N PHE A 103 0.71 -3.41 -8.20
CA PHE A 103 1.90 -2.63 -8.54
C PHE A 103 3.14 -3.08 -7.76
N ASN A 104 3.02 -3.29 -6.45
CA ASN A 104 4.11 -3.78 -5.61
C ASN A 104 4.64 -5.14 -6.10
N ARG A 105 3.74 -6.07 -6.48
CA ARG A 105 4.11 -7.38 -7.02
C ARG A 105 4.86 -7.27 -8.35
N ILE A 106 4.41 -6.40 -9.26
CA ILE A 106 5.08 -6.14 -10.55
C ILE A 106 6.46 -5.52 -10.30
N SER A 107 6.57 -4.53 -9.42
CA SER A 107 7.82 -3.86 -9.04
C SER A 107 8.86 -4.86 -8.54
N ILE A 108 8.47 -5.73 -7.60
CA ILE A 108 9.32 -6.79 -7.05
C ILE A 108 9.72 -7.79 -8.13
N ALA A 109 8.76 -8.31 -8.90
CA ALA A 109 9.03 -9.32 -9.95
C ALA A 109 9.99 -8.81 -11.04
N SER A 110 10.01 -7.49 -11.25
CA SER A 110 10.86 -6.81 -12.22
C SER A 110 12.22 -6.37 -11.67
N ASN A 111 12.52 -6.66 -10.39
CA ASN A 111 13.70 -6.18 -9.67
C ASN A 111 13.87 -4.65 -9.74
N HIS A 112 12.76 -3.89 -9.77
CA HIS A 112 12.85 -2.44 -9.79
C HIS A 112 13.66 -1.95 -8.58
N PRO A 113 14.72 -1.13 -8.78
CA PRO A 113 15.52 -0.65 -7.67
C PRO A 113 14.65 0.23 -6.77
N VAL A 114 14.53 -0.15 -5.51
CA VAL A 114 13.95 0.74 -4.49
C VAL A 114 14.89 1.93 -4.37
N ALA A 115 14.40 3.14 -4.61
CA ALA A 115 15.19 4.35 -4.42
C ALA A 115 15.70 4.35 -2.97
N ARG A 116 17.03 4.31 -2.80
CA ARG A 116 17.64 4.35 -1.47
C ARG A 116 17.21 5.67 -0.83
N PRO A 117 16.73 5.67 0.43
CA PRO A 117 16.47 6.93 1.12
C PRO A 117 17.72 7.79 1.02
N ARG A 118 17.57 9.09 0.71
CA ARG A 118 18.68 10.03 0.92
C ARG A 118 19.02 9.92 2.40
N THR A 119 20.18 9.37 2.72
CA THR A 119 20.77 9.49 4.05
C THR A 119 20.79 10.99 4.33
N ALA A 120 20.05 11.42 5.33
CA ALA A 120 20.20 12.76 5.87
C ALA A 120 21.66 12.85 6.30
N GLU A 121 22.44 13.64 5.57
CA GLU A 121 23.77 14.03 6.02
C GLU A 121 23.60 14.78 7.33
N SER A 122 24.20 14.22 8.37
CA SER A 122 24.32 14.73 9.74
C SER A 122 25.19 15.98 9.83
#